data_AF-W1PC71-F1
#
_entry.id   AF-W1PC71-F1
#
_cell.length_a   1.000
_cell.length_b   1.000
_cell.length_c   1.000
_cell.angle_alpha   90.00
_cell.angle_beta   90.00
_cell.angle_gamma   90.00
#
_symmetry.space_group_name_H-M   'P 1'
#
loop_
_entity.id
_entity.type
_entity.pdbx_description
1 polymer ?
#
loop_
_entity_poly.entity_id
_entity_poly.type
_entity_poly.pdbx_seq_one_letter_code
_entity_poly.pdbx_strand_id
1 'polypeptide(L)'
;MKKLKMFVNGKVCKDPKLATAKHFFFPGLDEPGNTSNPLGSKVTPVFVMQLSGLNTLGVSIARIDFAPRGQNPPHTHPRASEILTVLEGTLYVGFVTSNPDNSLINRTLNKGDILAIPQGFIHYQQNVGSGNAVAVAAFDSQDPGVITITNAGFGANPPISDAVPTKAFQIDKKLVDKLQSSFWMDNN
;
A
#
# COMPACT_ATOMS: atom_id res chain seq x y z
N MET A 1 31.18 -12.90 -19.16
CA MET A 1 29.88 -12.92 -19.85
C MET A 1 28.89 -12.06 -19.09
N LYS A 2 28.34 -11.00 -19.70
CA LYS A 2 27.23 -10.24 -19.10
C LYS A 2 26.02 -11.18 -19.03
N LYS A 3 25.49 -11.45 -17.84
CA LYS A 3 24.17 -12.09 -17.70
C LYS A 3 23.16 -11.20 -18.40
N LEU A 4 22.54 -11.67 -19.49
CA LEU A 4 21.37 -11.00 -20.04
C LEU A 4 20.28 -10.97 -18.97
N LYS A 5 19.81 -9.78 -18.61
CA LYS A 5 18.59 -9.64 -17.81
C LYS A 5 17.43 -9.89 -18.75
N MET A 6 16.79 -11.04 -18.58
CA MET A 6 15.54 -11.37 -19.29
C MET A 6 14.37 -10.74 -18.53
N PHE A 7 13.53 -10.00 -19.25
CA PHE A 7 12.31 -9.40 -18.72
C PHE A 7 11.12 -10.23 -19.19
N VAL A 8 10.31 -10.70 -18.24
CA VAL A 8 9.12 -11.54 -18.46
C VAL A 8 7.99 -11.04 -17.56
N ASN A 9 6.75 -11.45 -17.85
CA ASN A 9 5.65 -11.25 -16.91
C ASN A 9 5.92 -12.09 -15.64
N GLY A 10 5.98 -11.44 -14.48
CA GLY A 10 6.40 -12.06 -13.21
C GLY A 10 7.93 -12.11 -13.04
N LYS A 11 8.47 -13.25 -12.59
CA LYS A 11 9.91 -13.46 -12.42
C LYS A 11 10.35 -14.79 -13.05
N VAL A 12 11.57 -14.80 -13.57
CA VAL A 12 12.23 -16.05 -13.99
C VAL A 12 12.50 -16.90 -12.75
N CYS A 13 12.08 -18.17 -12.80
CA CYS A 13 12.26 -19.11 -11.70
C CYS A 13 13.73 -19.54 -11.56
N LYS A 14 14.13 -19.80 -10.32
CA LYS A 14 15.36 -20.54 -10.01
C LYS A 14 15.18 -22.02 -10.37
N ASP A 15 16.27 -22.70 -10.70
CA ASP A 15 16.25 -24.17 -10.81
C ASP A 15 15.66 -24.78 -9.52
N PRO A 16 14.55 -25.54 -9.60
CA PRO A 16 13.91 -26.14 -8.43
C PRO A 16 14.85 -27.00 -7.59
N LYS A 17 15.87 -27.62 -8.19
CA LYS A 17 16.88 -28.42 -7.45
C LYS A 17 17.76 -27.58 -6.52
N LEU A 18 17.83 -26.27 -6.76
CA LEU A 18 18.58 -25.31 -5.95
C LEU A 18 17.69 -24.55 -4.96
N ALA A 19 16.40 -24.87 -4.92
CA ALA A 19 15.45 -24.31 -3.98
C ALA A 19 15.69 -24.87 -2.57
N THR A 20 15.46 -24.04 -1.56
CA THR A 20 15.70 -24.34 -0.14
C THR A 20 14.77 -23.47 0.70
N ALA A 21 14.58 -23.77 1.98
CA ALA A 21 13.69 -23.05 2.89
C ALA A 21 13.89 -21.52 2.87
N LYS A 22 15.12 -21.03 2.73
CA LYS A 22 15.43 -19.59 2.70
C LYS A 22 14.75 -18.81 1.56
N HIS A 23 14.31 -19.48 0.49
CA HIS A 23 13.60 -18.81 -0.61
C HIS A 23 12.09 -18.67 -0.32
N PHE A 24 11.58 -19.40 0.68
CA PHE A 24 10.17 -19.49 1.07
C PHE A 24 9.92 -19.02 2.51
N PHE A 25 10.94 -18.45 3.17
CA PHE A 25 10.88 -17.98 4.53
C PHE A 25 11.23 -16.50 4.61
N PHE A 26 10.43 -15.72 5.34
CA PHE A 26 10.65 -14.30 5.61
C PHE A 26 10.55 -14.04 7.12
N PRO A 27 11.66 -13.73 7.82
CA PRO A 27 11.64 -13.41 9.26
C PRO A 27 11.29 -11.94 9.53
N GLY A 28 10.92 -11.63 10.77
CA GLY A 28 10.88 -10.24 11.28
C GLY A 28 9.58 -9.48 11.05
N LEU A 29 8.51 -10.15 10.60
CA LEU A 29 7.17 -9.52 10.55
C LEU A 29 6.54 -9.33 11.95
N ASP A 30 7.12 -9.92 12.98
CA ASP A 30 6.78 -9.70 14.38
C ASP A 30 7.27 -8.34 14.91
N GLU A 31 8.35 -7.82 14.35
CA GLU A 31 8.94 -6.54 14.73
C GLU A 31 8.14 -5.35 14.14
N PRO A 32 7.84 -4.31 14.94
CA PRO A 32 7.12 -3.15 14.46
C PRO A 32 7.98 -2.27 13.54
N GLY A 33 7.37 -1.78 12.46
CA GLY A 33 7.98 -0.78 11.58
C GLY A 33 8.13 0.60 12.26
N ASN A 34 9.08 1.41 11.78
CA ASN A 34 9.30 2.76 12.33
C ASN A 34 8.21 3.75 11.89
N THR A 35 7.29 4.08 12.80
CA THR A 35 6.21 5.03 12.59
C THR A 35 6.58 6.49 12.89
N SER A 36 7.86 6.79 13.18
CA SER A 36 8.36 8.15 13.44
C SER A 36 8.53 8.93 12.12
N ASN A 37 7.40 9.15 11.44
CA ASN A 37 7.34 9.83 10.15
C ASN A 37 6.03 10.65 10.05
N PRO A 38 5.91 11.59 9.09
CA PRO A 38 4.74 12.47 8.97
C PRO A 38 3.39 11.76 8.81
N LEU A 39 3.36 10.54 8.27
CA LEU A 39 2.14 9.76 8.14
C LEU A 39 1.79 9.01 9.43
N GLY A 40 2.76 8.83 10.34
CA GLY A 40 2.57 8.07 11.57
C GLY A 40 2.33 6.58 11.34
N SER A 41 2.69 6.05 10.17
CA SER A 41 2.51 4.63 9.84
C SER A 41 3.69 4.07 9.05
N LYS A 42 3.86 2.75 9.07
CA LYS A 42 4.86 2.04 8.27
C LYS A 42 4.25 0.76 7.71
N VAL A 43 4.33 0.58 6.40
CA VAL A 43 4.01 -0.68 5.72
C VAL A 43 5.30 -1.47 5.53
N THR A 44 5.26 -2.75 5.90
CA THR A 44 6.35 -3.70 5.72
C THR A 44 5.87 -4.79 4.76
N PRO A 45 6.14 -4.67 3.45
CA PRO A 45 5.63 -5.58 2.44
C PRO A 45 6.42 -6.90 2.42
N VAL A 46 5.71 -8.00 2.18
CA VAL A 46 6.28 -9.31 1.84
C VAL A 46 5.68 -9.75 0.51
N PHE A 47 6.09 -9.06 -0.55
CA PHE A 47 5.72 -9.36 -1.93
C PHE A 47 6.78 -10.27 -2.55
N VAL A 48 6.61 -10.64 -3.83
CA VAL A 48 7.59 -11.46 -4.56
C VAL A 48 9.00 -10.85 -4.59
N MET A 49 9.12 -9.54 -4.38
CA MET A 49 10.40 -8.83 -4.31
C MET A 49 11.17 -9.13 -3.01
N GLN A 50 10.46 -9.33 -1.90
CA GLN A 50 11.04 -9.65 -0.59
C GLN A 50 11.11 -11.16 -0.37
N LEU A 51 10.11 -11.91 -0.85
CA LEU A 51 10.02 -13.35 -0.70
C LEU A 51 9.85 -14.02 -2.07
N SER A 52 10.96 -14.48 -2.64
CA SER A 52 11.00 -15.05 -4.00
C SER A 52 10.10 -16.28 -4.19
N GLY A 53 9.83 -17.03 -3.11
CA GLY A 53 8.96 -18.20 -3.12
C GLY A 53 7.50 -17.89 -3.41
N LEU A 54 7.08 -16.63 -3.32
CA LEU A 54 5.74 -16.19 -3.71
C LEU A 54 5.54 -16.12 -5.23
N ASN A 55 6.61 -16.22 -6.02
CA ASN A 55 6.50 -16.22 -7.48
C ASN A 55 5.58 -17.36 -7.93
N THR A 56 4.63 -17.02 -8.81
CA THR A 56 3.56 -17.87 -9.34
C THR A 56 2.52 -18.37 -8.34
N LEU A 57 2.57 -17.99 -7.05
CA LEU A 57 1.57 -18.43 -6.05
C LEU A 57 0.32 -17.55 -5.99
N GLY A 58 0.34 -16.37 -6.63
CA GLY A 58 -0.82 -15.49 -6.69
C GLY A 58 -1.21 -14.89 -5.33
N VAL A 59 -0.30 -14.84 -4.36
CA VAL A 59 -0.58 -14.29 -3.03
C VAL A 59 0.61 -13.51 -2.48
N SER A 60 0.33 -12.54 -1.62
CA SER A 60 1.33 -11.85 -0.82
C SER A 60 0.69 -11.23 0.43
N ILE A 61 1.52 -10.71 1.34
CA ILE A 61 1.07 -10.05 2.56
C ILE A 61 1.87 -8.78 2.85
N ALA A 62 1.33 -7.91 3.69
CA ALA A 62 2.07 -6.81 4.31
C ALA A 62 1.63 -6.63 5.77
N ARG A 63 2.57 -6.30 6.65
CA ARG A 63 2.26 -5.76 7.98
C ARG A 63 2.18 -4.25 7.91
N ILE A 64 1.29 -3.66 8.69
CA ILE A 64 1.15 -2.22 8.80
C ILE A 64 1.10 -1.83 10.27
N ASP A 65 2.03 -0.96 10.68
CA ASP A 65 2.11 -0.41 12.02
C ASP A 65 1.66 1.05 12.01
N PHE A 66 0.89 1.46 13.01
CA PHE A 66 0.36 2.81 13.15
C PHE A 66 0.64 3.36 14.55
N ALA A 67 1.27 4.53 14.63
CA ALA A 67 1.29 5.36 15.82
C ALA A 67 -0.12 5.92 16.12
N PRO A 68 -0.37 6.50 17.31
CA PRO A 68 -1.65 7.15 17.59
C PRO A 68 -1.90 8.27 16.58
N ARG A 69 -3.09 8.29 15.97
CA ARG A 69 -3.46 9.20 14.87
C ARG A 69 -2.63 9.04 13.58
N GLY A 70 -1.84 7.97 13.46
CA GLY A 70 -1.18 7.62 12.21
C GLY A 70 -2.17 7.13 11.15
N GLN A 71 -1.87 7.38 9.89
CA GLN A 71 -2.68 6.95 8.75
C GLN A 71 -1.84 6.26 7.68
N ASN A 72 -2.47 5.32 6.99
CA ASN A 72 -2.05 4.90 5.68
C ASN A 72 -2.93 5.68 4.68
N PRO A 73 -2.35 6.64 3.94
CA PRO A 73 -3.11 7.63 3.18
C PRO A 73 -3.97 6.98 2.08
N PRO A 74 -4.90 7.71 1.46
CA PRO A 74 -5.66 7.21 0.31
C PRO A 74 -4.75 6.60 -0.77
N HIS A 75 -4.96 5.31 -1.06
CA HIS A 75 -4.18 4.55 -2.03
C HIS A 75 -5.04 3.48 -2.72
N THR A 76 -4.49 2.85 -3.75
CA THR A 76 -5.13 1.73 -4.45
C THR A 76 -4.12 0.66 -4.86
N HIS A 77 -4.59 -0.58 -4.97
CA HIS A 77 -3.84 -1.73 -5.48
C HIS A 77 -4.33 -2.08 -6.89
N PRO A 78 -3.58 -1.77 -7.95
CA PRO A 78 -4.03 -1.97 -9.32
C PRO A 78 -4.14 -3.46 -9.72
N ARG A 79 -3.47 -4.35 -8.99
CA ARG A 79 -3.33 -5.77 -9.36
C ARG A 79 -3.82 -6.75 -8.29
N ALA A 80 -4.47 -6.28 -7.22
CA ALA A 80 -4.98 -7.16 -6.17
C ALA A 80 -6.18 -6.57 -5.43
N SER A 81 -7.07 -7.45 -5.00
CA SER A 81 -7.95 -7.21 -3.86
C SER A 81 -7.17 -7.36 -2.55
N GLU A 82 -7.66 -6.77 -1.48
CA GLU A 82 -7.06 -6.84 -0.15
C GLU A 82 -8.06 -7.34 0.89
N ILE A 83 -7.59 -8.18 1.81
CA ILE A 83 -8.24 -8.40 3.10
C ILE A 83 -7.34 -7.82 4.18
N LEU A 84 -7.82 -6.80 4.88
CA LEU A 84 -7.16 -6.20 6.03
C LEU A 84 -7.69 -6.84 7.31
N THR A 85 -6.80 -7.33 8.17
CA THR A 85 -7.12 -7.86 9.50
C THR A 85 -6.42 -7.03 10.58
N VAL A 86 -7.16 -6.55 11.56
CA VAL A 86 -6.57 -5.81 12.70
C VAL A 86 -6.05 -6.80 13.74
N LEU A 87 -4.77 -6.73 14.05
CA LEU A 87 -4.14 -7.56 15.08
C LEU A 87 -4.14 -6.88 16.45
N GLU A 88 -3.99 -5.55 16.48
CA GLU A 88 -3.96 -4.74 17.70
C GLU A 88 -4.54 -3.34 17.46
N GLY A 89 -5.08 -2.72 18.50
CA GLY A 89 -5.61 -1.36 18.46
C GLY A 89 -6.97 -1.24 17.77
N THR A 90 -7.26 -0.02 17.29
CA THR A 90 -8.53 0.35 16.65
C THR A 90 -8.27 1.20 15.42
N LEU A 91 -8.70 0.72 14.24
CA LEU A 91 -8.52 1.40 12.97
C LEU A 91 -9.87 1.81 12.39
N TYR A 92 -9.98 3.06 11.96
CA TYR A 92 -11.04 3.49 11.05
C TYR A 92 -10.58 3.24 9.62
N VAL A 93 -11.32 2.40 8.91
CA VAL A 93 -10.96 1.91 7.57
C VAL A 93 -12.11 2.17 6.61
N GLY A 94 -11.81 2.60 5.39
CA GLY A 94 -12.83 2.75 4.37
C GLY A 94 -12.30 2.76 2.95
N PHE A 95 -13.18 2.48 2.01
CA PHE A 95 -12.95 2.56 0.58
C PHE A 95 -14.10 3.29 -0.12
N VAL A 96 -13.82 3.87 -1.28
CA VAL A 96 -14.79 4.63 -2.08
C VAL A 96 -15.17 3.84 -3.33
N THR A 97 -16.47 3.70 -3.59
CA THR A 97 -16.98 3.04 -4.79
C THR A 97 -16.71 3.85 -6.05
N SER A 98 -16.81 3.22 -7.22
CA SER A 98 -16.63 3.92 -8.49
C SER A 98 -17.77 4.90 -8.80
N ASN A 99 -17.58 5.72 -9.84
CA ASN A 99 -18.64 6.53 -10.44
C ASN A 99 -19.88 5.69 -10.79
N PRO A 100 -21.08 6.31 -10.78
CA PRO A 100 -21.35 7.71 -10.48
C PRO A 100 -21.41 8.05 -8.98
N ASP A 101 -21.60 7.05 -8.12
CA ASP A 101 -22.03 7.29 -6.73
C ASP A 101 -20.89 7.76 -5.82
N ASN A 102 -19.65 7.31 -6.06
CA ASN A 102 -18.49 7.61 -5.21
C ASN A 102 -18.79 7.44 -3.70
N SER A 103 -19.52 6.38 -3.36
CA SER A 103 -20.02 6.14 -2.01
C SER A 103 -18.90 5.62 -1.11
N LEU A 104 -18.82 6.16 0.10
CA LEU A 104 -17.89 5.69 1.12
C LEU A 104 -18.47 4.47 1.85
N ILE A 105 -17.76 3.35 1.77
CA ILE A 105 -17.97 2.18 2.62
C ILE A 105 -16.89 2.22 3.71
N ASN A 106 -17.28 2.30 4.98
CA ASN A 106 -16.34 2.41 6.09
C ASN A 106 -16.77 1.61 7.32
N ARG A 107 -15.81 1.36 8.21
CA ARG A 107 -16.05 0.81 9.54
C ARG A 107 -14.89 1.14 10.47
N THR A 108 -15.19 1.31 11.76
CA THR A 108 -14.18 1.21 12.82
C THR A 108 -13.99 -0.27 13.16
N LEU A 109 -12.79 -0.77 12.90
CA LEU A 109 -12.34 -2.14 13.14
C LEU A 109 -11.54 -2.20 14.44
N ASN A 110 -11.79 -3.23 15.25
CA ASN A 110 -11.02 -3.57 16.44
C ASN A 110 -10.22 -4.85 16.21
N LYS A 111 -9.37 -5.21 17.17
CA LYS A 111 -8.63 -6.48 17.15
C LYS A 111 -9.51 -7.67 16.77
N GLY A 112 -9.09 -8.40 15.73
CA GLY A 112 -9.77 -9.57 15.17
C GLY A 112 -10.75 -9.25 14.03
N ASP A 113 -11.14 -8.00 13.87
CA ASP A 113 -12.04 -7.59 12.77
C ASP A 113 -11.29 -7.57 11.44
N ILE A 114 -12.05 -7.84 10.37
CA ILE A 114 -11.55 -7.82 8.98
C ILE A 114 -12.38 -6.88 8.11
N LEU A 115 -11.76 -6.31 7.07
CA LEU A 115 -12.45 -5.64 5.99
C LEU A 115 -11.87 -6.06 4.65
N ALA A 116 -12.75 -6.47 3.73
CA ALA A 116 -12.38 -6.77 2.35
C ALA A 116 -12.47 -5.50 1.49
N ILE A 117 -11.46 -5.30 0.65
CA ILE A 117 -11.29 -4.13 -0.21
C ILE A 117 -11.17 -4.64 -1.65
N PRO A 118 -12.11 -4.29 -2.54
CA PRO A 118 -12.05 -4.74 -3.93
C PRO A 118 -10.84 -4.19 -4.68
N GLN A 119 -10.30 -4.99 -5.60
CA GLN A 119 -9.18 -4.59 -6.46
C GLN A 119 -9.40 -3.23 -7.12
N GLY A 120 -8.40 -2.37 -7.05
CA GLY A 120 -8.40 -1.06 -7.70
C GLY A 120 -9.18 0.04 -6.98
N PHE A 121 -9.88 -0.25 -5.87
CA PHE A 121 -10.64 0.76 -5.15
C PHE A 121 -9.72 1.65 -4.30
N ILE A 122 -10.00 2.96 -4.30
CA ILE A 122 -9.30 3.90 -3.43
C ILE A 122 -9.76 3.68 -2.00
N HIS A 123 -8.81 3.46 -1.09
CA HIS A 123 -9.08 3.16 0.30
C HIS A 123 -7.99 3.72 1.23
N TYR A 124 -8.26 3.72 2.53
CA TYR A 124 -7.38 4.29 3.56
C TYR A 124 -7.58 3.60 4.91
N GLN A 125 -6.60 3.79 5.80
CA GLN A 125 -6.69 3.40 7.20
C GLN A 125 -6.20 4.54 8.10
N GLN A 126 -6.88 4.74 9.22
CA GLN A 126 -6.52 5.75 10.23
C GLN A 126 -6.59 5.11 11.62
N ASN A 127 -5.52 5.20 12.40
CA ASN A 127 -5.58 4.82 13.81
C ASN A 127 -6.37 5.87 14.60
N VAL A 128 -7.51 5.45 15.13
CA VAL A 128 -8.42 6.28 15.94
C VAL A 128 -8.40 5.89 17.42
N GLY A 129 -7.63 4.85 17.77
CA GLY A 129 -7.35 4.47 19.15
C GLY A 129 -6.37 5.42 19.85
N SER A 130 -6.27 5.29 21.17
CA SER A 130 -5.33 6.04 22.00
C SER A 130 -3.89 5.49 21.95
N GLY A 131 -3.73 4.20 21.63
CA GLY A 131 -2.44 3.52 21.52
C GLY A 131 -2.02 3.25 20.08
N ASN A 132 -0.95 2.48 19.91
CA ASN A 132 -0.53 1.97 18.61
C ASN A 132 -1.57 0.95 18.08
N ALA A 133 -1.60 0.79 16.77
CA ALA A 133 -2.40 -0.24 16.09
C ALA A 133 -1.54 -1.02 15.09
N VAL A 134 -1.89 -2.28 14.89
CA VAL A 134 -1.20 -3.20 13.98
C VAL A 134 -2.24 -3.91 13.13
N ALA A 135 -2.00 -3.99 11.83
CA ALA A 135 -2.82 -4.75 10.90
C ALA A 135 -1.95 -5.59 9.95
N VAL A 136 -2.56 -6.63 9.40
CA VAL A 136 -2.00 -7.41 8.29
C VAL A 136 -2.95 -7.33 7.11
N ALA A 137 -2.40 -6.97 5.96
CA ALA A 137 -3.07 -7.00 4.66
C ALA A 137 -2.64 -8.25 3.90
N ALA A 138 -3.60 -9.01 3.39
CA ALA A 138 -3.36 -10.14 2.50
C ALA A 138 -3.94 -9.83 1.11
N PHE A 139 -3.19 -10.21 0.07
CA PHE A 139 -3.48 -9.86 -1.31
C PHE A 139 -3.58 -11.12 -2.19
N ASP A 140 -4.49 -11.11 -3.16
CA ASP A 140 -4.66 -12.13 -4.21
C ASP A 140 -3.71 -11.91 -5.41
N SER A 141 -2.53 -11.36 -5.14
CA SER A 141 -1.43 -11.24 -6.11
C SER A 141 -0.08 -11.32 -5.41
N GLN A 142 0.91 -11.87 -6.11
CA GLN A 142 2.31 -11.86 -5.65
C GLN A 142 2.94 -10.46 -5.65
N ASP A 143 2.34 -9.52 -6.38
CA ASP A 143 2.76 -8.12 -6.51
C ASP A 143 1.50 -7.25 -6.73
N PRO A 144 0.85 -6.79 -5.64
CA PRO A 144 -0.38 -6.01 -5.73
C PRO A 144 -0.16 -4.64 -6.38
N GLY A 145 1.06 -4.09 -6.25
CA GLY A 145 1.37 -2.69 -6.55
C GLY A 145 0.67 -1.73 -5.60
N VAL A 146 1.18 -0.50 -5.49
CA VAL A 146 0.54 0.54 -4.68
C VAL A 146 0.59 1.86 -5.44
N ILE A 147 -0.53 2.58 -5.47
CA ILE A 147 -0.61 3.94 -5.97
C ILE A 147 -1.15 4.81 -4.84
N THR A 148 -0.26 5.55 -4.17
CA THR A 148 -0.65 6.59 -3.22
C THR A 148 -1.24 7.77 -3.99
N ILE A 149 -2.51 8.11 -3.76
CA ILE A 149 -3.26 9.04 -4.62
C ILE A 149 -2.63 10.43 -4.65
N THR A 150 -2.21 10.95 -3.50
CA THR A 150 -1.58 12.27 -3.39
C THR A 150 -0.20 12.32 -4.04
N ASN A 151 0.63 11.29 -3.82
CA ASN A 151 1.96 11.19 -4.43
C ASN A 151 1.85 11.04 -5.96
N ALA A 152 0.94 10.21 -6.46
CA ALA A 152 0.72 10.06 -7.89
C ALA A 152 0.16 11.34 -8.54
N GLY A 153 -0.72 12.08 -7.84
CA GLY A 153 -1.33 13.30 -8.36
C GLY A 153 -0.42 14.53 -8.34
N PHE A 154 0.45 14.67 -7.33
CA PHE A 154 1.25 15.87 -7.11
C PHE A 154 2.76 15.63 -7.01
N GLY A 155 3.20 14.42 -6.70
CA GLY A 155 4.62 14.03 -6.57
C GLY A 155 5.18 13.23 -7.75
N ALA A 156 4.44 13.11 -8.87
CA ALA A 156 4.89 12.40 -10.05
C ALA A 156 6.23 12.96 -10.60
N ASN A 157 7.05 12.09 -11.18
CA ASN A 157 8.33 12.46 -11.78
C ASN A 157 8.47 11.88 -13.21
N PRO A 158 8.46 12.70 -14.27
CA PRO A 158 8.28 14.16 -14.24
C PRO A 158 6.88 14.58 -13.75
N PRO A 159 6.71 15.82 -13.23
CA PRO A 159 5.43 16.28 -12.70
C PRO A 159 4.36 16.36 -13.78
N ILE A 160 3.11 16.13 -13.39
CA ILE A 160 1.95 16.40 -14.25
C ILE A 160 1.90 17.90 -14.55
N SER A 161 1.64 18.28 -15.80
CA SER A 161 1.42 19.67 -16.18
C SER A 161 0.38 20.32 -15.25
N ASP A 162 0.76 21.42 -14.60
CA ASP A 162 -0.05 22.13 -13.60
C ASP A 162 -1.46 22.49 -14.07
N ALA A 163 -1.65 22.73 -15.36
CA ALA A 163 -2.93 23.00 -16.00
C ALA A 163 -3.95 21.88 -15.76
N VAL A 164 -3.49 20.63 -15.68
CA VAL A 164 -4.35 19.45 -15.46
C VAL A 164 -4.95 19.46 -14.05
N PRO A 165 -4.19 19.41 -12.94
CA PRO A 165 -4.75 19.50 -11.60
C PRO A 165 -5.42 20.85 -11.31
N THR A 166 -4.95 21.97 -11.88
CA THR A 166 -5.65 23.27 -11.77
C THR A 166 -7.10 23.13 -12.23
N LYS A 167 -7.31 22.53 -13.41
CA LYS A 167 -8.65 22.33 -13.96
C LYS A 167 -9.41 21.22 -13.23
N ALA A 168 -8.76 20.11 -12.89
CA ALA A 168 -9.40 18.94 -12.27
C ALA A 168 -9.86 19.22 -10.84
N PHE A 169 -9.05 19.92 -10.04
CA PHE A 169 -9.37 20.28 -8.65
C PHE A 169 -10.11 21.62 -8.54
N GLN A 170 -10.23 22.39 -9.63
CA GLN A 170 -10.89 23.70 -9.66
C GLN A 170 -10.25 24.70 -8.66
N ILE A 171 -8.93 24.67 -8.56
CA ILE A 171 -8.12 25.51 -7.66
C ILE A 171 -7.17 26.39 -8.47
N ASP A 172 -6.56 27.38 -7.82
CA ASP A 172 -5.57 28.22 -8.46
C ASP A 172 -4.23 27.50 -8.68
N LYS A 173 -3.49 27.96 -9.70
CA LYS A 173 -2.17 27.43 -10.05
C LYS A 173 -1.16 27.55 -8.89
N LYS A 174 -1.22 28.60 -8.07
CA LYS A 174 -0.26 28.77 -6.96
C LYS A 174 -0.43 27.67 -5.91
N LEU A 175 -1.67 27.24 -5.66
CA LEU A 175 -1.95 26.12 -4.78
C LEU A 175 -1.45 24.80 -5.40
N VAL A 176 -1.63 24.60 -6.71
CA VAL A 176 -1.05 23.43 -7.42
C VAL A 176 0.47 23.43 -7.31
N ASP A 177 1.13 24.56 -7.59
CA ASP A 177 2.59 24.69 -7.49
C ASP A 177 3.08 24.37 -6.06
N LYS A 178 2.33 24.81 -5.05
CA LYS A 178 2.61 24.47 -3.65
C LYS A 178 2.47 22.97 -3.37
N LEU A 179 1.42 22.34 -3.89
CA LEU A 179 1.22 20.89 -3.73
C LEU A 179 2.30 20.09 -4.47
N GLN A 180 2.68 20.49 -5.69
CA GLN A 180 3.71 19.81 -6.47
C GLN A 180 5.14 20.01 -5.93
N SER A 181 5.39 21.11 -5.24
CA SER A 181 6.66 21.35 -4.52
C SER A 181 6.69 20.74 -3.12
N SER A 182 5.57 20.23 -2.62
CA SER A 182 5.51 19.57 -1.30
C SER A 182 6.16 18.19 -1.34
N PHE A 183 6.71 17.77 -0.20
CA PHE A 183 7.21 16.41 -0.05
C PHE A 183 6.06 15.45 0.25
N TRP A 184 5.84 14.49 -0.65
CA TRP A 184 4.87 13.41 -0.48
C TRP A 184 5.59 12.14 -0.06
N MET A 185 5.29 11.66 1.15
CA MET A 185 5.91 10.46 1.69
C MET A 185 5.16 9.20 1.23
N ASP A 186 5.92 8.18 0.82
CA ASP A 186 5.45 6.80 0.80
C ASP A 186 5.85 6.12 2.12
N ASN A 187 4.91 5.41 2.75
CA ASN A 187 5.14 4.62 3.96
C ASN A 187 5.49 3.15 3.67
N ASN A 188 5.56 2.75 2.39
CA ASN A 188 6.00 1.43 1.93
C ASN A 188 7.50 1.20 2.10
#